data_AF-A0A3S8UC28-F1
#
_entry.id   AF-A0A3S8UC28-F1
#
_cell.length_a   1.000
_cell.length_b   1.000
_cell.length_c   1.000
_cell.angle_alpha   90.00
_cell.angle_beta   90.00
_cell.angle_gamma   90.00
#
_symmetry.space_group_name_H-M   'P 1'
#
loop_
_entity.id
_entity.type
_entity.pdbx_description
1 polymer ?
#
loop_
_entity_poly.entity_id
_entity_poly.type
_entity_poly.pdbx_seq_one_letter_code
_entity_poly.pdbx_strand_id
1 'polypeptide(L)'
;MVVVILAQVFYRYALNNALPWPEEASRFLMMWSTGLMAPTAFRRGGFVAIDMIIRLLPRMVATGLSVFLMGVTILVLWIALGIGWSEVTGIGGRFETDSLRVPVSLDLVTWMKVPKSWMMASMLVGVALLLLVAVELALRNLYALVRGPEGLRDIPDTVMLGSGAE
;
A
#
# COMPACT_ATOMS: atom_id res chain seq x y z
N MET A 1 -2.99 7.14 -14.23
CA MET A 1 -4.47 7.06 -14.36
C MET A 1 -5.04 8.25 -15.13
N VAL A 2 -4.85 9.49 -14.66
CA VAL A 2 -5.45 10.70 -15.27
C VAL A 2 -5.14 10.83 -16.77
N VAL A 3 -3.87 10.71 -17.18
CA VAL A 3 -3.47 10.81 -18.60
C VAL A 3 -4.16 9.77 -19.48
N VAL A 4 -4.32 8.53 -18.98
CA VAL A 4 -4.98 7.43 -19.71
C VAL A 4 -6.47 7.72 -19.93
N ILE A 5 -7.15 8.25 -18.90
CA ILE A 5 -8.56 8.64 -19.01
C ILE A 5 -8.72 9.84 -19.95
N LEU A 6 -7.84 10.84 -19.87
CA LEU A 6 -7.87 11.98 -20.80
C LEU A 6 -7.64 11.53 -22.25
N ALA A 7 -6.73 10.58 -22.48
CA ALA A 7 -6.55 9.98 -23.80
C ALA A 7 -7.82 9.24 -24.25
N GLN A 8 -8.47 8.47 -23.38
CA GLN A 8 -9.75 7.81 -23.69
C GLN A 8 -10.82 8.81 -24.13
N VAL A 9 -10.97 9.92 -23.39
CA VAL A 9 -11.91 11.00 -23.70
C VAL A 9 -11.55 11.65 -25.05
N PHE A 10 -10.29 11.98 -25.27
CA PHE A 10 -9.83 12.59 -26.52
C PHE A 10 -10.13 11.71 -27.74
N TYR A 11 -9.73 10.44 -27.70
CA TYR A 11 -9.95 9.54 -28.83
C TYR A 11 -11.44 9.25 -29.08
N ARG A 12 -12.24 9.15 -28.02
CA ARG A 12 -13.68 8.94 -28.13
C ARG A 12 -14.39 10.13 -28.77
N TYR A 13 -14.07 11.36 -28.35
CA TYR A 13 -14.83 12.55 -28.75
C TYR A 13 -14.21 13.33 -29.91
N ALA A 14 -12.88 13.34 -30.06
CA ALA A 14 -12.22 14.04 -31.17
C ALA A 14 -12.00 13.14 -32.39
N LEU A 15 -11.64 11.87 -32.17
CA LEU A 15 -11.31 10.91 -33.25
C LEU A 15 -12.46 9.94 -33.57
N ASN A 16 -13.60 10.04 -32.86
CA ASN A 16 -14.75 9.13 -32.97
C ASN A 16 -14.35 7.63 -32.90
N ASN A 17 -13.25 7.31 -32.22
CA ASN A 17 -12.74 5.94 -32.10
C ASN A 17 -12.51 5.60 -30.63
N ALA A 18 -13.28 4.65 -30.11
CA ALA A 18 -13.16 4.22 -28.72
C ALA A 18 -12.06 3.15 -28.58
N LEU A 19 -10.94 3.50 -27.94
CA LEU A 19 -9.93 2.49 -27.60
C LEU A 19 -10.43 1.60 -26.46
N PRO A 20 -10.22 0.28 -26.54
CA PRO A 20 -10.69 -0.66 -25.51
C PRO A 20 -9.77 -0.76 -24.28
N TRP A 21 -8.46 -0.50 -24.44
CA TRP A 21 -7.45 -0.68 -23.39
C TRP A 21 -7.39 0.38 -22.27
N PRO A 22 -7.83 1.65 -22.43
CA PRO A 22 -7.67 2.67 -21.38
C PRO A 22 -8.38 2.32 -20.06
N GLU A 23 -9.52 1.62 -20.13
CA GLU A 23 -10.28 1.21 -18.95
C GLU A 23 -9.52 0.17 -18.11
N GLU A 24 -8.84 -0.78 -18.75
CA GLU A 24 -7.97 -1.74 -18.06
C GLU A 24 -6.68 -1.10 -17.55
N ALA A 25 -6.04 -0.25 -18.36
CA ALA A 25 -4.82 0.45 -17.99
C ALA A 25 -5.03 1.38 -16.78
N SER A 26 -6.15 2.10 -16.73
CA SER A 26 -6.46 2.98 -15.60
C SER A 26 -6.65 2.20 -14.29
N ARG A 27 -7.36 1.07 -14.32
CA ARG A 27 -7.52 0.15 -13.18
C ARG A 27 -6.19 -0.43 -12.71
N PHE A 28 -5.34 -0.86 -13.64
CA PHE A 28 -3.99 -1.33 -13.34
C PHE A 28 -3.17 -0.26 -12.60
N LEU A 29 -3.13 0.96 -13.14
CA LEU A 29 -2.41 2.08 -12.53
C LEU A 29 -2.99 2.47 -11.17
N MET A 30 -4.31 2.40 -11.01
CA MET A 30 -4.97 2.68 -9.74
C MET A 30 -4.51 1.69 -8.66
N MET A 31 -4.55 0.39 -8.93
CA MET A 31 -4.14 -0.64 -7.95
C MET A 31 -2.67 -0.48 -7.54
N TRP A 32 -1.78 -0.18 -8.49
CA TRP A 32 -0.38 0.11 -8.21
C TRP A 32 -0.18 1.40 -7.41
N SER A 33 -0.90 2.47 -7.76
CA SER A 33 -0.82 3.73 -7.01
C SER A 33 -1.25 3.56 -5.55
N THR A 34 -2.34 2.84 -5.29
CA THR A 34 -2.83 2.56 -3.94
C THR A 34 -1.85 1.70 -3.16
N GLY A 35 -1.33 0.62 -3.76
CA GLY A 35 -0.34 -0.25 -3.13
C GLY A 35 0.93 0.48 -2.70
N LEU A 36 1.41 1.43 -3.52
CA LEU A 36 2.60 2.23 -3.20
C LEU A 36 2.33 3.39 -2.23
N MET A 37 1.13 3.97 -2.25
CA MET A 37 0.76 5.09 -1.38
C MET A 37 0.43 4.64 0.06
N ALA A 38 -0.21 3.48 0.22
CA ALA A 38 -0.61 2.93 1.52
C ALA A 38 0.52 2.89 2.59
N PRO A 39 1.73 2.38 2.33
CA PRO A 39 2.81 2.36 3.32
C PRO A 39 3.25 3.77 3.73
N THR A 40 3.23 4.74 2.81
CA THR A 40 3.60 6.12 3.12
C THR A 40 2.56 6.77 4.03
N ALA A 41 1.27 6.52 3.78
CA ALA A 41 0.19 6.97 4.65
C ALA A 41 0.30 6.31 6.04
N PHE A 42 0.60 5.01 6.10
CA PHE A 42 0.76 4.29 7.36
C PHE A 42 1.93 4.85 8.20
N ARG A 43 3.08 5.13 7.57
CA ARG A 43 4.24 5.75 8.25
C ARG A 43 3.93 7.09 8.90
N ARG A 44 3.04 7.89 8.30
CA ARG A 44 2.68 9.23 8.77
C ARG A 44 1.45 9.25 9.67
N GLY A 45 0.93 8.09 10.07
CA GLY A 45 -0.32 8.04 10.84
C GLY A 45 -1.56 8.53 10.06
N GLY A 46 -1.52 8.48 8.73
CA GLY A 46 -2.62 8.89 7.86
C GLY A 46 -3.83 7.94 7.87
N PHE A 47 -3.79 6.87 8.66
CA PHE A 47 -4.96 6.03 8.93
C PHE A 47 -5.71 6.56 10.14
N VAL A 48 -7.03 6.61 10.02
CA VAL A 48 -7.92 7.08 11.10
C VAL A 48 -7.74 6.16 12.31
N ALA A 49 -7.18 6.69 13.39
CA ALA A 49 -7.02 6.01 14.66
C ALA A 49 -8.00 6.56 15.70
N ILE A 50 -8.55 5.69 16.54
CA ILE A 50 -9.41 6.07 17.65
C ILE A 50 -8.55 6.12 18.92
N ASP A 51 -8.02 7.31 19.24
CA ASP A 51 -7.12 7.47 20.40
C ASP A 51 -7.84 7.81 21.71
N MET A 52 -9.16 8.04 21.67
CA MET A 52 -9.94 8.49 22.83
C MET A 52 -9.81 7.53 24.02
N ILE A 53 -9.91 6.23 23.75
CA ILE A 53 -9.77 5.20 24.80
C ILE A 53 -8.35 5.22 25.35
N ILE A 54 -7.33 5.19 24.49
CA ILE A 54 -5.92 5.14 24.91
C ILE A 54 -5.56 6.34 25.81
N ARG A 55 -6.09 7.53 25.52
CA ARG A 55 -5.86 8.75 26.31
C ARG A 55 -6.54 8.74 27.69
N LEU A 56 -7.62 7.97 27.86
CA LEU A 56 -8.33 7.85 29.12
C LEU A 56 -7.68 6.82 30.07
N LEU A 57 -6.76 5.99 29.56
CA LEU A 57 -6.13 4.93 30.33
C LEU A 57 -4.84 5.39 31.06
N PRO A 58 -4.50 4.78 32.21
CA PRO A 58 -3.20 4.99 32.85
C PRO A 58 -2.04 4.62 31.91
N ARG A 59 -0.94 5.38 31.98
CA ARG A 59 0.20 5.31 31.05
C ARG A 59 0.73 3.88 30.79
N MET A 60 0.77 3.03 31.82
CA MET A 60 1.24 1.64 31.68
C MET A 60 0.28 0.78 30.85
N VAL A 61 -1.04 0.93 31.07
CA VAL A 61 -2.06 0.14 30.36
C VAL A 61 -2.20 0.64 28.93
N ALA A 62 -2.15 1.96 28.72
CA ALA A 62 -2.14 2.57 27.39
C ALA A 62 -0.97 2.04 26.54
N THR A 63 0.23 1.99 27.11
CA THR A 63 1.44 1.47 26.44
C THR A 63 1.29 -0.01 26.09
N GLY A 64 0.82 -0.83 27.04
CA GLY A 64 0.59 -2.26 26.81
C GLY A 64 -0.43 -2.52 25.69
N LEU A 65 -1.53 -1.76 25.68
CA LEU A 65 -2.55 -1.83 24.64
C LEU A 65 -1.97 -1.43 23.26
N SER A 66 -1.20 -0.34 23.18
CA SER A 66 -0.57 0.08 21.91
C SER A 66 0.40 -0.96 21.36
N VAL A 67 1.23 -1.58 22.22
CA VAL A 67 2.14 -2.67 21.82
C VAL A 67 1.36 -3.89 21.35
N PHE A 68 0.28 -4.25 22.06
CA PHE A 68 -0.60 -5.35 21.66
C PHE A 68 -1.24 -5.10 20.29
N LEU A 69 -1.82 -3.92 20.06
CA LEU A 69 -2.45 -3.54 18.79
C LEU A 69 -1.43 -3.51 17.63
N MET A 70 -0.20 -3.06 17.89
CA MET A 70 0.90 -3.13 16.92
C MET A 70 1.24 -4.59 16.56
N GLY A 71 1.30 -5.49 17.55
CA GLY A 71 1.51 -6.92 17.34
C GLY A 71 0.40 -7.56 16.50
N VAL A 72 -0.86 -7.24 16.79
CA VAL A 72 -2.02 -7.68 16.00
C VAL A 72 -1.93 -7.17 14.56
N THR A 73 -1.53 -5.91 14.36
CA THR A 73 -1.35 -5.31 13.03
C THR A 73 -0.31 -6.07 12.21
N ILE A 74 0.85 -6.37 12.80
CA ILE A 74 1.89 -7.18 12.16
C ILE A 74 1.38 -8.58 11.82
N LEU A 75 0.66 -9.24 12.74
CA LEU A 75 0.10 -10.57 12.50
C LEU A 75 -0.88 -10.58 11.31
N VAL A 76 -1.80 -9.61 11.27
CA VAL A 76 -2.76 -9.48 10.17
C VAL A 76 -2.04 -9.22 8.84
N LEU A 77 -1.05 -8.34 8.83
CA LEU A 77 -0.26 -8.06 7.62
C LEU A 77 0.57 -9.27 7.17
N TRP A 78 1.08 -10.08 8.11
CA TRP A 78 1.77 -11.33 7.81
C TRP A 78 0.85 -12.35 7.13
N ILE A 79 -0.37 -12.54 7.66
CA ILE A 79 -1.37 -13.43 7.06
C ILE A 79 -1.77 -12.88 5.67
N ALA A 80 -2.00 -11.58 5.56
CA ALA A 80 -2.35 -10.93 4.30
C ALA A 80 -1.25 -11.09 3.23
N LEU A 81 0.02 -11.14 3.64
CA LEU A 81 1.13 -11.39 2.72
C LEU A 81 1.05 -12.80 2.11
N GLY A 82 0.72 -13.81 2.94
CA GLY A 82 0.50 -15.18 2.48
C GLY A 82 -0.67 -15.28 1.50
N ILE A 83 -1.79 -14.61 1.80
CA ILE A 83 -2.95 -14.53 0.90
C ILE A 83 -2.55 -13.85 -0.42
N GLY A 84 -1.85 -12.71 -0.37
CA GLY A 84 -1.40 -12.01 -1.56
C GLY A 84 -0.45 -12.84 -2.43
N TRP A 85 0.44 -13.61 -1.82
CA TRP A 85 1.32 -14.52 -2.55
C TRP A 85 0.54 -15.63 -3.25
N SER A 86 -0.44 -16.20 -2.56
CA SER A 86 -1.31 -17.23 -3.11
C SER A 86 -2.18 -16.72 -4.27
N GLU A 87 -2.61 -15.46 -4.24
CA GLU A 87 -3.43 -14.86 -5.29
C GLU A 87 -2.62 -14.58 -6.56
N VAL A 88 -1.37 -14.11 -6.39
CA VAL A 88 -0.44 -13.86 -7.51
C VAL A 88 -0.04 -15.16 -8.22
N THR A 89 0.20 -16.23 -7.46
CA THR A 89 0.67 -17.54 -7.98
C THR A 89 -0.47 -18.52 -8.29
N GLY A 90 -1.67 -18.24 -7.79
CA GLY A 90 -2.85 -19.07 -7.91
C GLY A 90 -3.66 -18.84 -9.19
N ILE A 91 -4.94 -19.21 -9.13
CA ILE A 91 -5.85 -19.21 -10.30
C ILE A 91 -6.10 -17.78 -10.81
N GLY A 92 -6.20 -16.78 -9.92
CA GLY A 92 -6.44 -15.37 -10.28
C GLY A 92 -5.31 -14.72 -11.10
N GLY A 93 -4.05 -15.10 -10.84
CA GLY A 93 -2.87 -14.61 -11.57
C GLY A 93 -2.59 -15.30 -12.90
N ARG A 94 -3.20 -16.47 -13.15
CA ARG A 94 -3.01 -17.26 -14.39
C ARG A 94 -3.78 -16.74 -15.59
N PHE A 95 -4.68 -15.78 -15.39
CA PHE A 95 -5.42 -15.16 -16.49
C PHE A 95 -4.67 -13.96 -17.06
N GLU A 96 -4.82 -13.74 -18.37
CA GLU A 96 -4.33 -12.54 -19.05
C GLU A 96 -5.42 -11.47 -19.10
N THR A 97 -5.02 -10.21 -19.25
CA THR A 97 -5.97 -9.12 -19.54
C THR A 97 -6.48 -9.21 -20.99
N ASP A 98 -7.72 -8.79 -21.22
CA ASP A 98 -8.39 -8.98 -22.51
C ASP A 98 -7.94 -7.95 -23.55
N SER A 99 -7.77 -6.69 -23.15
CA SER A 99 -7.51 -5.59 -24.08
C SER A 99 -6.19 -4.86 -23.85
N LEU A 100 -5.57 -4.96 -22.67
CA LEU A 100 -4.31 -4.29 -22.38
C LEU A 100 -3.08 -5.05 -22.93
N ARG A 101 -2.34 -4.41 -23.82
CA ARG A 101 -1.08 -4.93 -24.39
C ARG A 101 0.06 -3.94 -24.18
N VAL A 102 1.24 -4.46 -23.87
CA VAL A 102 2.46 -3.68 -23.71
C VAL A 102 3.54 -4.16 -24.68
N PRO A 103 4.36 -3.25 -25.24
CA PRO A 103 5.48 -3.64 -26.09
C PRO A 103 6.59 -4.22 -25.20
N VAL A 104 7.11 -5.39 -25.58
CA VAL A 104 8.15 -6.10 -24.81
C VAL A 104 9.52 -5.99 -25.48
N SER A 105 9.57 -5.66 -26.78
CA SER A 105 10.82 -5.36 -27.49
C SER A 105 11.10 -3.86 -27.57
N LEU A 106 12.39 -3.51 -27.48
CA LEU A 106 12.90 -2.16 -27.77
C LEU A 106 12.58 -1.72 -29.21
N ASP A 107 12.39 -2.68 -30.12
CA ASP A 107 11.98 -2.45 -31.50
C ASP A 107 10.47 -2.13 -31.65
N LEU A 108 9.68 -2.17 -30.57
CA LEU A 108 8.23 -1.90 -30.53
C LEU A 108 7.37 -2.82 -31.43
N VAL A 109 7.93 -3.93 -31.91
CA VAL A 109 7.25 -4.87 -32.82
C VAL A 109 6.46 -5.92 -32.06
N THR A 110 6.94 -6.39 -30.91
CA THR A 110 6.29 -7.49 -30.17
C THR A 110 5.42 -6.96 -29.04
N TRP A 111 4.12 -7.20 -29.16
CA TRP A 111 3.11 -6.77 -28.19
C TRP A 111 2.57 -7.97 -27.44
N MET A 112 2.70 -7.97 -26.12
CA MET A 112 2.22 -9.03 -25.24
C MET A 112 1.04 -8.52 -24.40
N LYS A 113 0.04 -9.38 -24.18
CA LYS A 113 -1.06 -9.08 -23.24
C LYS A 113 -0.49 -8.98 -21.83
N VAL A 114 -0.97 -8.02 -21.04
CA VAL A 114 -0.49 -7.85 -19.67
C VAL A 114 -1.02 -9.01 -18.81
N PRO A 115 -0.15 -9.79 -18.14
CA PRO A 115 -0.60 -10.83 -17.22
C PRO A 115 -1.35 -10.22 -16.04
N LYS A 116 -2.49 -10.80 -15.65
CA LYS A 116 -3.27 -10.31 -14.49
C LYS A 116 -2.51 -10.51 -13.18
N SER A 117 -1.54 -11.44 -13.15
CA SER A 117 -0.58 -11.59 -12.05
C SER A 117 0.17 -10.31 -11.73
N TRP A 118 0.49 -9.46 -12.72
CA TRP A 118 1.15 -8.17 -12.49
C TRP A 118 0.23 -7.16 -11.81
N MET A 119 -1.08 -7.29 -12.03
CA MET A 119 -2.07 -6.48 -11.34
C MET A 119 -2.24 -6.95 -9.90
N MET A 120 -2.30 -8.27 -9.67
CA MET A 120 -2.35 -8.83 -8.31
C MET A 120 -1.06 -8.60 -7.52
N ALA A 121 0.09 -8.52 -8.21
CA ALA A 121 1.36 -8.20 -7.59
C ALA A 121 1.37 -6.83 -6.90
N SER A 122 0.53 -5.88 -7.34
CA SER A 122 0.42 -4.59 -6.65
C SER A 122 -0.09 -4.73 -5.21
N MET A 123 -1.01 -5.68 -4.96
CA MET A 123 -1.51 -5.98 -3.63
C MET A 123 -0.41 -6.61 -2.77
N LEU A 124 0.30 -7.60 -3.31
CA LEU A 124 1.42 -8.24 -2.63
C LEU A 124 2.50 -7.23 -2.25
N VAL A 125 2.91 -6.37 -3.19
CA VAL A 125 3.89 -5.31 -2.95
C VAL A 125 3.38 -4.33 -1.90
N GLY A 126 2.12 -3.89 -1.99
CA GLY A 126 1.53 -2.98 -1.01
C GLY A 126 1.51 -3.55 0.41
N VAL A 127 1.10 -4.81 0.57
CA VAL A 127 1.09 -5.51 1.88
C VAL A 127 2.50 -5.74 2.39
N ALA A 128 3.45 -6.12 1.53
CA ALA A 128 4.85 -6.29 1.91
C ALA A 128 5.47 -4.98 2.44
N LEU A 129 5.19 -3.86 1.76
CA LEU A 129 5.66 -2.55 2.20
C LEU A 129 4.97 -2.10 3.50
N LEU A 130 3.66 -2.36 3.66
CA LEU A 130 2.96 -2.09 4.92
C LEU A 130 3.55 -2.90 6.07
N LEU A 131 3.86 -4.18 5.84
CA LEU A 131 4.50 -5.03 6.84
C LEU A 131 5.90 -4.50 7.21
N LEU A 132 6.70 -4.11 6.22
CA LEU A 132 8.02 -3.51 6.45
C LEU A 132 7.92 -2.26 7.33
N VAL A 133 6.96 -1.39 7.03
CA VAL A 133 6.69 -0.19 7.84
C VAL A 133 6.19 -0.54 9.24
N ALA A 134 5.30 -1.52 9.38
CA ALA A 134 4.79 -1.95 10.68
C ALA A 134 5.93 -2.45 11.57
N VAL A 135 6.86 -3.23 10.99
CA VAL A 135 8.06 -3.69 11.67
C VAL A 135 8.98 -2.51 12.02
N GLU A 136 9.20 -1.55 11.11
CA GLU A 136 9.97 -0.33 11.40
C GLU A 136 9.39 0.42 12.62
N LEU A 137 8.09 0.68 12.63
CA LEU A 137 7.40 1.40 13.71
C LEU A 137 7.41 0.61 15.02
N ALA A 138 7.23 -0.71 14.97
CA ALA A 138 7.30 -1.56 16.16
C ALA A 138 8.71 -1.53 16.77
N LEU A 139 9.77 -1.63 15.94
CA LEU A 139 11.15 -1.54 16.40
C LEU A 139 11.48 -0.17 16.99
N ARG A 140 10.98 0.91 16.39
CA ARG A 140 11.13 2.28 16.94
C ARG A 140 10.43 2.42 18.30
N ASN A 141 9.22 1.90 18.44
CA ASN A 141 8.49 1.91 19.70
C ASN A 141 9.21 1.11 20.79
N LEU A 142 9.74 -0.08 20.46
CA LEU A 142 10.54 -0.89 21.37
C LEU A 142 11.85 -0.20 21.76
N TYR A 143 12.54 0.43 20.82
CA TYR A 143 13.75 1.20 21.09
C TYR A 143 13.49 2.37 22.04
N ALA A 144 12.42 3.13 21.80
CA ALA A 144 12.02 4.25 22.66
C ALA A 144 11.67 3.81 24.09
N LEU A 145 11.07 2.62 24.25
CA LEU A 145 10.77 2.02 25.56
C LEU A 145 12.04 1.65 26.36
N VAL A 146 13.10 1.20 25.67
CA VAL A 146 14.32 0.70 26.33
C VAL A 146 15.36 1.80 26.56
N ARG A 147 15.51 2.75 25.63
CA ARG A 147 16.68 3.65 25.59
C ARG A 147 16.35 5.14 25.62
N GLY A 148 15.06 5.50 25.68
CA GLY A 148 14.59 6.89 25.60
C GLY A 148 14.56 7.43 24.16
N PRO A 149 13.81 8.51 23.91
CA PRO A 149 13.54 9.02 22.56
C PRO A 149 14.72 9.75 21.87
N GLU A 150 15.82 10.03 22.58
CA GLU A 150 16.87 10.99 22.18
C GLU A 150 17.73 10.60 20.96
N GLY A 151 17.54 9.41 20.37
CA GLY A 151 18.32 8.92 19.22
C GLY A 151 17.51 8.67 17.94
N LEU A 152 16.20 8.92 17.94
CA LEU A 152 15.33 8.61 16.81
C LEU A 152 15.16 9.84 15.91
N ARG A 153 15.37 9.66 14.60
CA ARG A 153 15.07 10.70 13.61
C ARG A 153 13.56 10.90 13.57
N ASP A 154 13.11 12.14 13.79
CA ASP A 154 11.71 12.53 13.75
C ASP A 154 11.10 12.19 12.39
N ILE A 155 9.93 11.56 12.44
CA ILE A 155 9.11 11.32 11.27
C ILE A 155 8.15 12.51 11.18
N PRO A 156 8.16 13.30 10.09
CA PRO A 156 7.20 14.38 9.91
C PRO A 156 5.77 13.85 10.03
N ASP A 157 4.94 14.56 10.79
CA ASP A 157 3.50 14.30 10.99
C ASP A 157 3.12 13.04 11.79
N THR A 158 4.07 12.30 12.40
CA THR A 158 3.70 11.19 13.30
C THR A 158 3.34 11.69 14.69
N VAL A 159 2.16 11.30 15.18
CA VAL A 159 1.84 11.33 16.61
C VAL A 159 2.74 10.30 17.31
N MET A 160 3.97 10.70 17.60
CA MET A 160 4.88 9.90 18.42
C MET A 160 4.32 9.86 19.84
N LEU A 161 4.22 8.65 20.40
CA LEU A 161 3.84 8.39 21.79
C LEU A 161 4.73 9.22 22.73
N GLY A 162 4.22 10.36 23.20
CA GLY A 162 4.93 11.30 24.07
C GLY A 162 4.78 12.78 23.70
N SER A 163 4.37 13.12 22.47
CA SER A 163 4.23 14.52 22.02
C SER A 163 2.98 15.26 22.56
N GLY A 164 2.15 14.61 23.37
CA GLY A 164 0.97 15.21 24.00
C GLY A 164 1.20 15.73 25.42
N ALA A 165 2.46 15.95 25.80
CA ALA A 165 2.83 16.54 27.08
C ALA A 165 3.51 17.90 26.87
N GLU A 166 2.80 18.80 26.18
CA GLU A 166 2.90 20.25 26.37
C GLU A 166 1.49 20.83 26.48
#